data_AF-A0A4S3LPV0-F1
#
_entry.id   AF-A0A4S3LPV0-F1
#
_cell.length_a   1.000
_cell.length_b   1.000
_cell.length_c   1.000
_cell.angle_alpha   90.00
_cell.angle_beta   90.00
_cell.angle_gamma   90.00
#
_symmetry.space_group_name_H-M   'P 1'
#
loop_
_entity.id
_entity.type
_entity.pdbx_description
1 polymer ?
#
loop_
_entity_poly.entity_id
_entity_poly.type
_entity_poly.pdbx_seq_one_letter_code
_entity_poly.pdbx_strand_id
1 'polypeptide(L)' 'MLNIPKSGKQVSLRNKRTGAAWAASFNYTNGLYKFEPVGNLRAIKRPFESPCIPPEFEAAGTH' A
#
# COMPACT_ATOMS: atom_id res chain seq x y z
N MET A 1 11.42 -8.76 -3.57
CA MET A 1 11.22 -7.30 -3.41
C MET A 1 9.85 -6.97 -3.99
N LEU A 2 9.00 -6.26 -3.26
CA LEU A 2 7.71 -5.81 -3.80
C LEU A 2 7.97 -4.73 -4.85
N ASN A 3 7.49 -4.93 -6.07
CA ASN A 3 7.64 -3.95 -7.13
C ASN A 3 6.28 -3.28 -7.35
N ILE A 4 6.05 -2.14 -6.69
CA ILE A 4 4.90 -1.30 -7.06
C ILE A 4 5.31 -0.55 -8.32
N PRO A 5 4.55 -0.69 -9.42
CA PRO A 5 4.84 0.02 -10.65
C PRO A 5 4.85 1.53 -10.42
N LYS A 6 5.91 2.20 -10.88
CA LYS A 6 5.96 3.68 -10.92
C LYS A 6 4.95 4.29 -11.90
N SER A 7 4.17 3.48 -12.61
CA SER A 7 3.11 3.92 -13.51
C SER A 7 1.87 4.47 -12.79
N GLY A 8 1.86 4.50 -11.46
CA GLY A 8 0.71 4.91 -10.64
C GLY A 8 -0.39 3.86 -10.53
N LYS A 9 -0.18 2.66 -11.10
CA LYS A 9 -1.11 1.55 -10.93
C LYS A 9 -1.22 1.19 -9.45
N GLN A 10 -2.45 1.13 -8.96
CA GLN A 10 -2.72 0.71 -7.60
C GLN A 10 -2.45 -0.80 -7.46
N VAL A 11 -1.74 -1.17 -6.41
CA VAL A 11 -1.39 -2.55 -6.06
C VAL A 11 -1.99 -2.88 -4.71
N SER A 12 -2.65 -4.03 -4.62
CA SER A 12 -3.14 -4.56 -3.36
C SER A 12 -2.00 -5.08 -2.52
N LEU A 13 -1.90 -4.57 -1.29
CA LEU A 13 -0.96 -4.98 -0.27
C LEU A 13 -1.70 -5.51 0.96
N ARG A 14 -0.97 -6.26 1.78
CA ARG A 14 -1.41 -6.68 3.09
C ARG A 14 -0.37 -6.30 4.12
N ASN A 15 -0.79 -5.80 5.27
CA ASN A 15 0.11 -5.59 6.39
C ASN A 15 0.31 -6.91 7.12
N LYS A 16 1.54 -7.46 7.09
CA LYS A 16 1.91 -8.73 7.73
C LYS A 16 1.65 -8.74 9.24
N ARG A 17 1.81 -7.59 9.89
CA ARG A 17 1.67 -7.47 11.35
C ARG A 17 0.21 -7.48 11.80
N THR A 18 -0.67 -6.85 11.03
CA THR A 18 -2.09 -6.67 11.43
C THR A 18 -3.06 -7.47 10.56
N GLY A 19 -2.60 -8.11 9.49
CA GLY A 19 -3.42 -8.81 8.50
C GLY A 19 -4.29 -7.89 7.64
N ALA A 20 -4.24 -6.57 7.84
CA ALA A 20 -5.12 -5.60 7.20
C ALA A 20 -4.80 -5.43 5.71
N ALA A 21 -5.83 -5.27 4.88
CA ALA A 21 -5.69 -4.99 3.46
C ALA A 21 -5.42 -3.49 3.23
N TRP A 22 -4.51 -3.22 2.30
CA TRP A 22 -4.11 -1.88 1.88
C TRP A 22 -4.00 -1.85 0.37
N ALA A 23 -4.10 -0.66 -0.19
CA ALA A 23 -3.84 -0.36 -1.56
C ALA A 23 -2.71 0.65 -1.61
N ALA A 24 -1.74 0.43 -2.48
CA ALA A 24 -0.61 1.32 -2.64
C ALA A 24 -0.46 1.74 -4.09
N SER A 25 -0.22 3.03 -4.33
CA SER A 25 0.01 3.60 -5.65
C SER A 25 1.19 4.55 -5.62
N PHE A 26 1.90 4.68 -6.74
CA PHE A 26 2.98 5.64 -6.87
C PHE A 26 2.43 6.99 -7.34
N ASN A 27 2.65 8.03 -6.56
CA ASN A 27 2.31 9.40 -6.92
C ASN A 27 3.53 10.04 -7.59
N TYR A 28 3.42 10.27 -8.90
CA TYR A 28 4.46 10.84 -9.74
C TYR A 28 4.70 12.34 -9.48
N THR A 29 3.74 13.04 -8.88
CA THR A 29 3.87 14.47 -8.59
C THR A 29 4.81 14.72 -7.42
N ASN A 30 4.77 13.87 -6.39
CA ASN A 30 5.64 13.97 -5.21
C ASN A 30 6.73 12.89 -5.15
N GLY A 31 6.70 11.90 -6.05
CA GLY A 31 7.66 10.81 -6.08
C GLY A 31 7.52 9.81 -4.93
N LEU A 32 6.36 9.79 -4.25
CA LEU A 32 6.10 8.94 -3.08
C LEU A 32 5.07 7.85 -3.38
N TYR A 33 5.12 6.78 -2.59
CA TYR A 33 4.06 5.79 -2.56
C TYR A 33 3.00 6.23 -1.57
N LYS A 34 1.76 6.31 -2.03
CA LYS A 34 0.59 6.58 -1.20
C LYS A 34 -0.04 5.25 -0.79
N PHE A 35 -0.31 5.10 0.50
CA PHE A 35 -0.89 3.90 1.10
C PHE A 35 -2.29 4.23 1.63
N GLU A 36 -3.28 3.53 1.10
CA GLU A 36 -4.67 3.67 1.46
C GLU A 36 -5.19 2.37 2.05
N PRO A 37 -5.81 2.40 3.22
CA PRO A 37 -6.38 1.22 3.84
C PRO A 37 -7.64 0.77 3.09
N VAL A 38 -7.84 -0.54 2.94
CA VAL A 38 -8.97 -1.12 2.19
C VAL A 38 -9.85 -1.92 3.15
N GLY A 39 -11.16 -1.63 3.17
CA GLY A 39 -12.15 -2.36 3.95
C GLY A 39 -12.84 -1.54 5.05
N ASN A 40 -13.19 -2.18 6.17
CA ASN A 40 -14.06 -1.58 7.19
C ASN A 40 -13.33 -0.53 8.04
N LEU A 41 -13.69 0.74 7.82
CA LEU A 41 -13.04 1.96 8.34
C LEU A 41 -12.91 2.06 9.87
N ARG A 42 -13.65 1.24 10.63
CA ARG A 42 -13.60 1.26 12.11
C ARG A 42 -12.29 0.72 12.69
N ALA A 43 -11.56 -0.12 11.97
CA ALA A 43 -10.24 -0.63 12.38
C ALA A 43 -9.07 0.05 11.63
N ILE A 44 -9.38 1.04 10.79
CA ILE A 44 -8.50 1.50 9.73
C ILE A 44 -7.57 2.63 10.22
N LYS A 45 -6.27 2.41 10.08
CA LYS A 45 -5.23 3.43 10.29
C LYS A 45 -5.32 4.50 9.20
N ARG A 46 -4.93 5.74 9.52
CA ARG A 46 -4.93 6.85 8.56
C ARG A 46 -4.08 6.50 7.33
N PRO A 47 -4.52 6.91 6.12
CA PRO A 47 -3.67 6.88 4.93
C PRO A 47 -2.36 7.61 5.20
N PHE A 48 -1.29 7.17 4.56
CA PHE A 48 0.02 7.80 4.69
C PHE A 48 0.82 7.68 3.40
N GLU A 49 1.91 8.45 3.31
CA GLU A 49 2.83 8.42 2.18
C GLU A 49 4.22 7.98 2.65
N SER A 50 4.96 7.28 1.80
CA SER A 50 6.32 6.83 2.10
C SER A 50 7.15 6.76 0.81
N PRO A 51 8.45 7.10 0.85
CA PRO A 51 9.33 7.01 -0.32
C PRO A 51 9.62 5.56 -0.74
N CYS A 52 9.37 4.59 0.15
CA CYS A 52 9.56 3.17 -0.11
C CYS A 52 8.40 2.36 0.47
N ILE A 53 8.28 1.10 0.06
CA ILE A 53 7.31 0.16 0.60
C ILE A 53 7.81 -0.31 1.97
N PRO A 54 7.08 -0.01 3.07
CA PRO A 54 7.53 -0.42 4.39
C PRO A 54 7.60 -1.96 4.48
N PRO A 55 8.59 -2.51 5.20
CA PRO A 55 8.85 -3.96 5.25
C PRO A 55 7.71 -4.76 5.87
N GLU A 56 6.81 -4.12 6.63
CA GLU A 56 5.61 -4.74 7.18
C GLU A 56 4.54 -5.03 6.12
N PHE A 57 4.66 -4.52 4.89
CA PHE A 57 3.75 -4.83 3.80
C PHE A 57 4.23 -6.01 2.96
N GLU A 58 3.28 -6.76 2.43
CA GLU A 58 3.47 -7.81 1.43
C GLU A 58 2.42 -7.66 0.32
N ALA A 59 2.68 -8.25 -0.85
CA ALA A 59 1.71 -8.25 -1.94
C ALA A 59 0.51 -9.08 -1.49
N ALA A 60 -0.68 -8.49 -1.53
CA ALA A 60 -1.90 -9.27 -1.46
C ALA A 60 -2.03 -9.90 -2.85
N GLY A 61 -1.56 -11.14 -3.00
CA GLY A 61 -1.49 -11.83 -4.29
C GLY A 61 -2.76 -11.65 -5.10
N THR A 62 -2.61 -11.13 -6.32
CA THR A 62 -3.62 -11.28 -7.37
C THR A 62 -3.58 -12.74 -7.81
N HIS A 63 -4.50 -13.54 -7.29
CA HIS A 63 -4.76 -14.89 -7.78
C HIS A 63 -5.75 -14.84 -8.94
#